data_AF-A0A7X3WEX2-F1
#
_entry.id   AF-A0A7X3WEX2-F1
#
_cell.length_a   1.000
_cell.length_b   1.000
_cell.length_c   1.000
_cell.angle_alpha   90.00
_cell.angle_beta   90.00
_cell.angle_gamma   90.00
#
_symmetry.space_group_name_H-M   'P 1'
#
loop_
_entity.id
_entity.type
_entity.pdbx_description
1 polymer ?
#
loop_
_entity_poly.entity_id
_entity_poly.type
_entity_poly.pdbx_seq_one_letter_code
_entity_poly.pdbx_strand_id
1 'polypeptide(L)'
;MRFYSTFHTLVILMVVLTFSAPFVILAQQNTTQQDVPKDATQDVNAIQRQAIADAEQDASTDHNIFVSIGMGACLPILSLTTGLVGAVVLGRESNGGWFGYSLGNPYAFVGCAGITAVGSYWVIYSYDSKPATERFIGKTSVYVEVYTEAYQKKMRSLRLKWVAVGSSGCLMYVTYKHLTLPTILRMLKSVV
;
A
#
# COMPACT_ATOMS: atom_id res chain seq x y z
N MET A 1 -31.22 -15.54 13.28
CA MET A 1 -29.90 -15.65 12.60
C MET A 1 -29.83 -14.71 11.38
N ARG A 2 -29.61 -13.40 11.58
CA ARG A 2 -29.48 -12.41 10.46
C ARG A 2 -28.22 -11.51 10.53
N PHE A 3 -27.45 -11.61 11.62
CA PHE A 3 -26.27 -10.75 11.86
C PHE A 3 -25.10 -10.98 10.90
N TYR A 4 -25.02 -12.15 10.25
CA TYR A 4 -23.97 -12.42 9.25
C TYR A 4 -24.14 -11.59 7.98
N SER A 5 -25.37 -11.22 7.61
CA SER A 5 -25.64 -10.49 6.36
C SER A 5 -25.16 -9.04 6.45
N THR A 6 -25.51 -8.34 7.52
CA THR A 6 -25.14 -6.92 7.74
C THR A 6 -23.65 -6.72 7.91
N PHE A 7 -22.95 -7.67 8.53
CA PHE A 7 -21.50 -7.61 8.67
C PHE A 7 -20.79 -7.65 7.30
N HIS A 8 -21.19 -8.55 6.41
CA HIS A 8 -20.60 -8.62 5.07
C HIS A 8 -20.90 -7.37 4.24
N THR A 9 -22.11 -6.80 4.35
CA THR A 9 -22.44 -5.54 3.67
C THR A 9 -21.55 -4.39 4.14
N LEU A 10 -21.29 -4.28 5.45
CA LEU A 10 -20.42 -3.25 6.00
C LEU A 10 -18.95 -3.43 5.59
N VAL A 11 -18.45 -4.67 5.53
CA VAL A 11 -17.08 -4.95 5.05
C VAL A 11 -16.94 -4.57 3.58
N ILE A 12 -17.91 -4.94 2.73
CA ILE A 12 -17.89 -4.56 1.32
C ILE A 12 -17.93 -3.04 1.17
N LEU A 13 -18.78 -2.35 1.94
CA LEU A 13 -18.87 -0.89 1.93
C LEU A 13 -17.54 -0.23 2.34
N MET A 14 -16.91 -0.73 3.40
CA MET A 14 -15.60 -0.26 3.86
C MET A 14 -14.52 -0.44 2.79
N VAL A 15 -14.50 -1.59 2.11
CA VAL A 15 -13.58 -1.84 0.99
C VAL A 15 -13.83 -0.82 -0.12
N VAL A 16 -15.07 -0.64 -0.57
CA VAL A 16 -15.42 0.31 -1.64
C VAL A 16 -15.04 1.74 -1.28
N LEU A 17 -15.29 2.19 -0.04
CA LEU A 17 -14.92 3.53 0.43
C LEU A 17 -13.40 3.74 0.50
N THR A 18 -12.65 2.71 0.88
CA THR A 18 -11.19 2.79 0.95
C THR A 18 -10.58 2.90 -0.46
N PHE A 19 -11.21 2.26 -1.46
CA PHE A 19 -10.77 2.35 -2.85
C PHE A 19 -11.21 3.62 -3.59
N SER A 20 -12.25 4.34 -3.13
CA SER A 20 -12.77 5.53 -3.82
C SER A 20 -12.08 6.84 -3.40
N ALA A 21 -11.58 6.94 -2.17
CA ALA A 21 -10.90 8.14 -1.67
C ALA A 21 -9.66 8.60 -2.50
N PRO A 22 -8.78 7.72 -3.02
CA PRO A 22 -7.63 8.15 -3.81
C PRO A 22 -8.01 8.84 -5.14
N PHE A 23 -9.14 8.47 -5.74
CA PHE A 23 -9.58 9.02 -7.03
C PHE A 23 -10.08 10.46 -6.91
N VAL A 24 -10.72 10.82 -5.80
CA VAL A 24 -11.20 12.18 -5.56
C VAL A 24 -10.02 13.15 -5.42
N ILE A 25 -8.95 12.73 -4.75
CA ILE A 25 -7.74 13.54 -4.57
C ILE A 25 -7.02 13.77 -5.90
N LEU A 26 -6.97 12.76 -6.78
CA LEU A 26 -6.37 12.89 -8.11
C LEU A 26 -7.14 13.85 -9.01
N ALA A 27 -8.47 13.91 -8.91
CA ALA A 27 -9.28 14.82 -9.70
C ALA A 27 -9.06 16.30 -9.34
N GLN A 28 -8.74 16.61 -8.08
CA GLN A 28 -8.54 17.97 -7.60
C GLN A 28 -7.18 18.57 -7.95
N GLN A 29 -6.18 17.76 -8.33
CA GLN A 29 -4.83 18.27 -8.64
C GLN A 29 -4.73 18.95 -10.02
N ASN A 30 -5.70 18.76 -10.92
CA ASN A 30 -5.63 19.30 -12.28
C ASN A 30 -6.21 20.71 -12.45
N THR A 31 -6.89 21.27 -11.44
CA THR A 31 -7.66 22.52 -11.60
C THR A 31 -6.91 23.82 -11.28
N THR A 32 -5.62 23.79 -10.95
CA THR A 32 -4.89 24.97 -10.43
C THR A 32 -3.71 25.42 -11.32
N GLN A 33 -3.87 25.42 -12.64
CA GLN A 33 -3.01 26.22 -13.54
C GLN A 33 -3.73 27.52 -13.88
N GLN A 34 -3.46 28.54 -13.07
CA GLN A 34 -3.99 29.90 -13.21
C GLN A 34 -3.03 30.75 -14.05
N ASP A 35 -3.60 31.58 -14.92
CA ASP A 35 -2.94 32.43 -15.94
C ASP A 35 -1.75 33.23 -15.41
N VAL A 36 -0.57 32.99 -15.99
CA VAL A 36 0.65 33.79 -15.81
C VAL A 36 1.07 34.38 -17.16
N PRO A 37 1.50 35.66 -17.24
CA PRO A 37 1.86 36.36 -18.49
C PRO A 37 2.93 35.62 -19.33
N LYS A 38 2.74 35.61 -20.66
CA LYS A 38 3.24 34.59 -21.61
C LYS A 38 4.72 34.63 -21.99
N ASP A 39 5.45 35.73 -21.78
CA ASP A 39 6.73 35.91 -22.50
C ASP A 39 7.99 35.52 -21.70
N ALA A 40 7.94 35.56 -20.37
CA ALA A 40 9.02 35.02 -19.51
C ALA A 40 8.68 33.66 -18.88
N THR A 41 7.42 33.24 -18.99
CA THR A 41 6.92 31.96 -18.44
C THR A 41 7.19 30.77 -19.34
N GLN A 42 7.39 30.99 -20.64
CA GLN A 42 7.57 29.88 -21.58
C GLN A 42 8.84 29.09 -21.28
N ASP A 43 9.96 29.77 -20.99
CA ASP A 43 11.23 29.13 -20.66
C ASP A 43 11.18 28.40 -19.31
N VAL A 44 10.53 29.00 -18.31
CA VAL A 44 10.34 28.38 -16.99
C VAL A 44 9.47 27.12 -17.10
N ASN A 45 8.39 27.19 -17.90
CA ASN A 45 7.51 26.05 -18.13
C ASN A 45 8.22 24.92 -18.88
N ALA A 46 9.12 25.24 -19.81
CA ALA A 46 9.92 24.24 -20.50
C ALA A 46 10.86 23.51 -19.52
N ILE A 47 11.56 24.25 -18.66
CA ILE A 47 12.44 23.70 -17.62
C ILE A 47 11.65 22.83 -16.64
N GLN A 48 10.47 23.30 -16.20
CA GLN A 48 9.62 22.55 -15.27
C GLN A 48 9.11 21.25 -15.89
N ARG A 49 8.65 21.28 -17.15
CA ARG A 49 8.21 20.06 -17.86
C ARG A 49 9.33 19.07 -18.03
N GLN A 50 10.53 19.54 -18.37
CA GLN A 50 11.71 18.69 -18.49
C GLN A 50 12.08 18.06 -17.13
N ALA A 51 12.13 18.86 -16.06
CA ALA A 51 12.42 18.38 -14.72
C ALA A 51 11.44 17.28 -14.26
N ILE A 52 10.14 17.45 -14.54
CA ILE A 52 9.12 16.45 -14.21
C ILE A 52 9.33 15.18 -15.03
N ALA A 53 9.56 15.29 -16.35
CA ALA A 53 9.76 14.13 -17.22
C ALA A 53 10.99 13.31 -16.81
N ASP A 54 12.12 13.99 -16.56
CA ASP A 54 13.36 13.36 -16.11
C ASP A 54 13.16 12.69 -14.75
N ALA A 55 12.52 13.38 -13.81
CA ALA A 55 12.23 12.85 -12.46
C ALA A 55 11.34 11.61 -12.50
N GLU A 56 10.32 11.58 -13.36
CA GLU A 56 9.44 10.43 -13.49
C GLU A 56 10.12 9.22 -14.11
N GLN A 57 10.92 9.46 -15.15
CA GLN A 57 11.71 8.41 -15.80
C GLN A 57 12.70 7.81 -14.80
N ASP A 58 13.46 8.66 -14.12
CA ASP A 58 14.44 8.23 -13.14
C ASP A 58 13.83 7.51 -11.95
N ALA A 59 12.72 8.03 -11.40
CA ALA A 59 12.01 7.35 -10.32
C ALA A 59 11.53 5.95 -10.75
N SER A 60 11.19 5.75 -12.03
CA SER A 60 10.80 4.43 -12.54
C SER A 60 11.99 3.48 -12.72
N THR A 61 13.16 3.99 -13.09
CA THR A 61 14.40 3.21 -13.23
C THR A 61 15.00 2.84 -11.88
N ASP A 62 15.00 3.77 -10.91
CA ASP A 62 15.56 3.57 -9.57
C ASP A 62 14.64 2.70 -8.68
N HIS A 63 13.39 2.50 -9.11
CA HIS A 63 12.42 1.74 -8.33
C HIS A 63 12.71 0.23 -8.36
N ASN A 64 13.21 -0.28 -7.23
CA ASN A 64 13.35 -1.73 -7.05
C ASN A 64 11.99 -2.38 -6.73
N ILE A 65 11.38 -2.95 -7.77
CA ILE A 65 10.09 -3.66 -7.69
C ILE A 65 10.13 -4.78 -6.65
N PHE A 66 11.22 -5.56 -6.57
CA PHE A 66 11.32 -6.70 -5.65
C PHE A 66 11.29 -6.27 -4.20
N VAL A 67 11.97 -5.17 -3.86
CA VAL A 67 11.94 -4.63 -2.49
C VAL A 67 10.53 -4.18 -2.14
N SER A 68 9.82 -3.53 -3.07
CA SER A 68 8.47 -3.03 -2.83
C SER A 68 7.43 -4.15 -2.70
N ILE A 69 7.50 -5.17 -3.55
CA ILE A 69 6.67 -6.38 -3.43
C ILE A 69 7.01 -7.13 -2.14
N GLY A 70 8.29 -7.29 -1.84
CA GLY A 70 8.78 -7.96 -0.62
C GLY A 70 8.27 -7.28 0.64
N MET A 71 8.31 -5.95 0.72
CA MET A 71 7.71 -5.21 1.84
C MET A 71 6.20 -5.44 1.94
N GLY A 72 5.49 -5.42 0.80
CA GLY A 72 4.04 -5.71 0.77
C GLY A 72 3.68 -7.13 1.20
N ALA A 73 4.54 -8.12 0.93
CA ALA A 73 4.33 -9.52 1.29
C ALA A 73 4.77 -9.85 2.73
N CYS A 74 5.86 -9.23 3.21
CA CYS A 74 6.41 -9.49 4.54
C CYS A 74 5.54 -8.93 5.67
N LEU A 75 4.90 -7.77 5.49
CA LEU A 75 4.08 -7.16 6.54
C LEU A 75 2.87 -8.02 6.95
N PRO A 76 2.08 -8.61 6.01
CA PRO A 76 1.04 -9.56 6.35
C PRO A 76 1.58 -10.81 7.06
N ILE A 77 2.73 -11.33 6.64
CA ILE A 77 3.35 -12.52 7.26
C ILE A 77 3.75 -12.21 8.70
N LEU A 78 4.41 -11.08 8.94
CA LEU A 78 4.76 -10.62 10.29
C LEU A 78 3.53 -10.38 11.15
N SER A 79 2.46 -9.86 10.56
CA SER A 79 1.19 -9.64 11.24
C SER A 79 0.52 -10.97 11.65
N LEU A 80 0.55 -11.98 10.78
CA LEU A 80 0.06 -13.32 11.08
C LEU A 80 0.89 -13.99 12.19
N THR A 81 2.22 -13.89 12.13
CA THR A 81 3.09 -14.50 13.15
C THR A 81 2.96 -13.80 14.50
N THR A 82 2.87 -12.47 14.53
CA THR A 82 2.61 -11.73 15.78
C THR A 82 1.24 -12.03 16.37
N GLY A 83 0.20 -12.18 15.54
CA GLY A 83 -1.11 -12.66 15.99
C GLY A 83 -1.05 -14.07 16.58
N LEU A 84 -0.31 -14.99 15.96
CA LEU A 84 -0.12 -16.35 16.49
C LEU A 84 0.66 -16.37 17.80
N VAL A 85 1.75 -15.60 17.90
CA VAL A 85 2.54 -15.50 19.14
C VAL A 85 1.70 -14.86 20.25
N GLY A 86 0.95 -13.80 19.95
CA GLY A 86 0.00 -13.21 20.89
C GLY A 86 -1.05 -14.21 21.38
N ALA A 87 -1.59 -15.04 20.47
CA ALA A 87 -2.53 -16.09 20.84
C ALA A 87 -1.91 -17.16 21.76
N VAL A 88 -0.68 -17.59 21.50
CA VAL A 88 0.00 -18.61 22.32
C VAL A 88 0.41 -18.05 23.69
N VAL A 89 0.91 -16.81 23.73
CA VAL A 89 1.45 -16.20 24.95
C VAL A 89 0.33 -15.64 25.84
N LEU A 90 -0.65 -14.93 25.26
CA LEU A 90 -1.71 -14.24 26.01
C LEU A 90 -3.00 -15.08 26.13
N GLY A 91 -3.23 -16.03 25.23
CA GLY A 91 -4.41 -16.90 25.26
C GLY A 91 -4.42 -17.87 26.43
N ARG A 92 -3.29 -18.07 27.12
CA ARG A 92 -3.19 -18.99 28.26
C ARG A 92 -3.79 -18.41 29.56
N GLU A 93 -4.00 -17.09 29.65
CA GLU A 93 -4.50 -16.44 30.88
C GLU A 93 -5.88 -15.76 30.72
N SER A 94 -6.35 -15.53 29.50
CA SER A 94 -7.58 -14.78 29.25
C SER A 94 -8.81 -15.69 29.10
N ASN A 95 -9.51 -15.97 30.20
CA ASN A 95 -10.84 -16.59 30.20
C ASN A 95 -11.99 -15.66 29.71
N GLY A 96 -11.70 -14.53 29.05
CA GLY A 96 -12.76 -13.62 28.59
C GLY A 96 -12.35 -12.24 28.08
N GLY A 97 -11.06 -11.99 27.80
CA GLY A 97 -10.62 -10.73 27.23
C GLY A 97 -11.05 -10.53 25.78
N TRP A 98 -11.31 -9.28 25.40
CA TRP A 98 -11.68 -8.84 24.05
C TRP A 98 -10.72 -9.29 22.92
N PHE A 99 -9.56 -9.83 23.27
CA PHE A 99 -8.55 -10.41 22.37
C PHE A 99 -8.58 -11.94 22.35
N GLY A 100 -9.76 -12.56 22.48
CA GLY A 100 -9.91 -14.01 22.30
C GLY A 100 -9.58 -14.43 20.86
N TYR A 101 -8.31 -14.72 20.58
CA TYR A 101 -7.77 -15.18 19.30
C TYR A 101 -8.16 -16.64 19.03
N SER A 102 -9.45 -16.92 18.86
CA SER A 102 -9.83 -18.13 18.14
C SER A 102 -9.58 -17.89 16.64
N LEU A 103 -9.03 -18.87 15.92
CA LEU A 103 -8.92 -18.84 14.45
C LEU A 103 -10.29 -18.64 13.76
N GLY A 104 -11.40 -18.83 14.48
CA GLY A 104 -12.76 -18.49 14.02
C GLY A 104 -13.24 -17.07 14.38
N ASN A 105 -12.44 -16.26 15.09
CA ASN A 105 -12.81 -14.93 15.53
C ASN A 105 -12.43 -13.88 14.46
N PRO A 106 -13.41 -13.21 13.81
CA PRO A 106 -13.14 -12.21 12.78
C PRO A 106 -12.30 -11.01 13.28
N TYR A 107 -12.27 -10.74 14.59
CA TYR A 107 -11.51 -9.63 15.15
C TYR A 107 -9.99 -9.83 15.04
N ALA A 108 -9.49 -11.07 14.99
CA ALA A 108 -8.08 -11.36 14.79
C ALA A 108 -7.59 -10.87 13.40
N PHE A 109 -8.41 -11.05 12.36
CA PHE A 109 -8.12 -10.55 11.02
C PHE A 109 -8.10 -9.03 10.95
N VAL A 110 -9.04 -8.37 11.64
CA VAL A 110 -9.11 -6.89 11.69
C VAL A 110 -7.86 -6.30 12.36
N GLY A 111 -7.41 -6.90 13.47
CA GLY A 111 -6.19 -6.48 14.14
C GLY A 111 -4.94 -6.65 13.26
N CYS A 112 -4.84 -7.78 12.54
CA CYS A 112 -3.71 -8.03 11.65
C CYS A 112 -3.67 -7.05 10.46
N ALA A 113 -4.85 -6.73 9.91
CA ALA A 113 -4.97 -5.76 8.84
C ALA A 113 -4.55 -4.35 9.28
N GLY A 114 -4.94 -3.94 10.49
CA GLY A 114 -4.58 -2.63 11.05
C GLY A 114 -3.07 -2.44 11.21
N ILE A 115 -2.37 -3.42 11.79
CA ILE A 115 -0.90 -3.36 11.96
C ILE A 115 -0.19 -3.32 10.60
N THR A 116 -0.67 -4.10 9.63
CA THR A 116 -0.11 -4.13 8.27
C THR A 116 -0.27 -2.78 7.57
N ALA A 117 -1.45 -2.15 7.70
CA ALA A 117 -1.73 -0.85 7.10
C ALA A 117 -0.89 0.26 7.73
N VAL A 118 -0.79 0.30 9.07
CA VAL A 118 -0.01 1.33 9.78
C VAL A 118 1.49 1.13 9.53
N GLY A 119 1.98 -0.11 9.57
CA GLY A 119 3.39 -0.43 9.32
C GLY A 119 3.81 -0.13 7.89
N SER A 120 2.99 -0.48 6.90
CA SER A 120 3.27 -0.12 5.49
C SER A 120 3.24 1.38 5.28
N TYR A 121 2.27 2.08 5.86
CA TYR A 121 2.21 3.54 5.82
C TYR A 121 3.47 4.16 6.42
N TRP A 122 3.88 3.75 7.62
CA TRP A 122 5.09 4.26 8.25
C TRP A 122 6.34 4.07 7.37
N VAL A 123 6.56 2.85 6.86
CA VAL A 123 7.74 2.57 6.01
C VAL A 123 7.73 3.41 4.71
N ILE A 124 6.56 3.61 4.10
CA ILE A 124 6.43 4.40 2.87
C ILE A 124 6.76 5.88 3.13
N TYR A 125 6.33 6.43 4.28
CA TYR A 125 6.50 7.85 4.60
C TYR A 125 7.84 8.17 5.28
N SER A 126 8.40 7.24 6.05
CA SER A 126 9.69 7.42 6.74
C SER A 126 10.89 7.23 5.82
N TYR A 127 10.75 6.52 4.69
CA TYR A 127 11.85 6.34 3.76
C TYR A 127 11.97 7.54 2.82
N ASP A 128 12.96 8.37 3.09
CA ASP A 128 13.31 9.51 2.26
C ASP A 128 14.16 9.06 1.06
N SER A 129 13.58 9.15 -0.15
CA SER A 129 14.27 8.72 -1.37
C SER A 129 15.10 9.88 -1.87
N LYS A 130 16.41 9.83 -1.68
CA LYS A 130 17.31 10.86 -2.17
C LYS A 130 17.72 10.54 -3.60
N PRO A 131 17.39 11.40 -4.58
CA PRO A 131 17.88 11.22 -5.95
C PRO A 131 19.40 11.34 -6.00
N ALA A 132 19.99 10.73 -7.02
CA ALA A 132 21.41 10.80 -7.34
C ALA A 132 21.89 12.27 -7.49
N THR A 133 22.85 12.69 -6.67
CA THR A 133 23.32 14.09 -6.64
C THR A 133 24.06 14.50 -7.90
N GLU A 134 24.66 13.55 -8.61
CA GLU A 134 25.36 13.80 -9.88
C GLU A 134 24.46 14.41 -10.96
N ARG A 135 23.14 14.20 -10.89
CA ARG A 135 22.16 14.74 -11.85
C ARG A 135 21.96 16.26 -11.73
N PHE A 136 22.40 16.86 -10.62
CA PHE A 136 22.19 18.28 -10.33
C PHE A 136 23.37 19.18 -10.73
N ILE A 137 24.48 18.61 -11.20
CA ILE A 137 25.65 19.39 -11.60
C ILE A 137 25.30 20.23 -12.83
N GLY A 138 25.40 21.56 -12.71
CA GLY A 138 25.11 22.51 -13.78
C GLY A 138 23.61 22.78 -14.02
N LYS A 139 22.72 22.27 -13.18
CA LYS A 139 21.27 22.58 -13.24
C LYS A 139 20.93 23.80 -12.39
N THR A 140 19.86 24.52 -12.76
CA THR A 140 19.35 25.66 -11.99
C THR A 140 18.66 25.19 -10.70
N SER A 141 18.64 26.02 -9.66
CA SER A 141 17.95 25.69 -8.40
C SER A 141 16.47 25.35 -8.60
N VAL A 142 15.80 26.06 -9.50
CA VAL A 142 14.39 25.83 -9.89
C VAL A 142 14.21 24.42 -10.47
N TYR A 143 15.13 23.96 -11.33
CA TYR A 143 15.08 22.60 -11.86
C TYR A 143 15.22 21.57 -10.74
N VAL A 144 16.17 21.77 -9.82
CA VAL A 144 16.44 20.83 -8.71
C VAL A 144 15.24 20.70 -7.79
N GLU A 145 14.59 21.81 -7.44
CA GLU A 145 13.39 21.81 -6.57
C GLU A 145 12.24 21.04 -7.22
N VAL A 146 11.87 21.41 -8.46
CA VAL A 146 10.79 20.75 -9.22
C VAL A 146 11.08 19.26 -9.41
N TYR A 147 12.32 18.93 -9.79
CA TYR A 147 12.75 17.55 -10.02
C TYR A 147 12.59 16.73 -8.74
N THR A 148 13.07 17.25 -7.60
CA THR A 148 13.07 16.51 -6.32
C THR A 148 11.64 16.24 -5.85
N GLU A 149 10.74 17.22 -5.96
CA GLU A 149 9.33 17.04 -5.62
C GLU A 149 8.64 16.02 -6.53
N ALA A 150 8.83 16.14 -7.85
CA ALA A 150 8.26 15.22 -8.83
C ALA A 150 8.77 13.78 -8.61
N TYR A 151 10.07 13.62 -8.36
CA TYR A 151 10.71 12.34 -8.10
C TYR A 151 10.12 11.69 -6.84
N GLN A 152 10.06 12.43 -5.72
CA GLN A 152 9.50 11.92 -4.47
C GLN A 152 8.02 11.54 -4.63
N LYS A 153 7.22 12.37 -5.32
CA LYS A 153 5.81 12.09 -5.60
C LYS A 153 5.65 10.81 -6.42
N LYS A 154 6.45 10.62 -7.48
CA LYS A 154 6.42 9.41 -8.31
C LYS A 154 6.85 8.18 -7.54
N MET A 155 7.93 8.27 -6.77
CA MET A 155 8.46 7.15 -5.99
C MET A 155 7.47 6.68 -4.91
N ARG A 156 6.77 7.60 -4.23
CA ARG A 156 5.66 7.27 -3.31
C ARG A 156 4.53 6.53 -4.02
N SER A 157 4.13 7.00 -5.21
CA SER A 157 3.07 6.35 -6.01
C SER A 157 3.46 4.94 -6.44
N LEU A 158 4.68 4.74 -6.93
CA LEU A 158 5.18 3.42 -7.31
C LEU A 158 5.17 2.47 -6.11
N ARG A 159 5.71 2.89 -4.95
CA ARG A 159 5.70 2.09 -3.73
C ARG A 159 4.30 1.69 -3.31
N LEU A 160 3.34 2.63 -3.27
CA LEU A 160 1.96 2.32 -2.90
C LEU A 160 1.34 1.27 -3.84
N LYS A 161 1.56 1.40 -5.16
CA LYS A 161 1.07 0.41 -6.14
C LYS A 161 1.64 -0.98 -5.87
N TRP A 162 2.96 -1.09 -5.68
CA TRP A 162 3.60 -2.39 -5.51
C TRP A 162 3.37 -3.01 -4.12
N VAL A 163 3.25 -2.19 -3.07
CA VAL A 163 2.82 -2.65 -1.74
C VAL A 163 1.41 -3.21 -1.79
N ALA A 164 0.50 -2.56 -2.52
CA ALA A 164 -0.86 -3.07 -2.72
C ALA A 164 -0.86 -4.42 -3.46
N VAL A 165 -0.02 -4.58 -4.50
CA VAL A 165 0.15 -5.85 -5.22
C VAL A 165 0.73 -6.95 -4.32
N GLY A 166 1.76 -6.64 -3.52
CA GLY A 166 2.33 -7.61 -2.57
C GLY A 166 1.32 -8.06 -1.52
N SER A 167 0.52 -7.12 -1.01
CA SER A 167 -0.52 -7.39 -0.02
C SER A 167 -1.65 -8.28 -0.57
N SER A 168 -2.09 -8.03 -1.81
CA SER A 168 -3.15 -8.83 -2.45
C SER A 168 -2.67 -10.25 -2.74
N GLY A 169 -1.43 -10.43 -3.18
CA GLY A 169 -0.82 -11.75 -3.40
C GLY A 169 -0.78 -12.60 -2.13
N CYS A 170 -0.44 -12.00 -0.99
CA CYS A 170 -0.42 -12.71 0.29
C CYS A 170 -1.83 -13.14 0.73
N LEU A 171 -2.84 -12.29 0.54
CA LEU A 171 -4.23 -12.63 0.86
C LEU A 171 -4.72 -13.81 0.00
N MET A 172 -4.42 -13.80 -1.29
CA MET A 172 -4.78 -14.86 -2.24
C MET A 172 -4.10 -16.20 -1.88
N TYR A 173 -2.83 -16.18 -1.45
CA TYR A 173 -2.13 -17.39 -1.02
C TYR A 173 -2.77 -17.99 0.24
N VAL A 174 -3.09 -17.15 1.22
CA VAL A 174 -3.72 -17.58 2.49
C VAL A 174 -5.11 -18.16 2.24
N THR A 175 -5.94 -17.50 1.43
CA THR A 175 -7.28 -18.00 1.09
C THR A 175 -7.19 -19.31 0.32
N TYR A 176 -6.29 -19.43 -0.64
CA TYR A 176 -6.10 -20.66 -1.40
C TYR A 176 -5.69 -21.84 -0.50
N LYS A 177 -4.72 -21.63 0.39
CA LYS A 177 -4.18 -22.68 1.27
C LYS A 177 -5.18 -23.10 2.35
N HIS A 178 -5.92 -22.16 2.95
CA HIS A 178 -6.80 -22.45 4.09
C HIS A 178 -8.25 -22.73 3.71
N LEU A 179 -8.82 -22.12 2.67
CA LEU A 179 -10.20 -22.38 2.26
C LEU A 179 -10.28 -23.44 1.17
N THR A 180 -9.48 -23.30 0.11
CA THR A 180 -9.70 -24.08 -1.11
C THR A 180 -9.13 -25.49 -1.00
N LEU A 181 -7.87 -25.63 -0.55
CA LEU A 181 -7.19 -26.93 -0.50
C LEU A 181 -7.87 -27.96 0.42
N PRO A 182 -8.27 -27.64 1.67
CA PRO A 182 -8.91 -28.61 2.56
C PRO A 182 -10.30 -29.01 2.05
N THR A 183 -11.00 -28.09 1.40
CA THR A 183 -12.33 -28.34 0.82
C THR A 183 -12.23 -29.33 -0.35
N ILE A 184 -11.25 -29.14 -1.25
CA ILE A 184 -10.97 -30.07 -2.34
C ILE A 184 -10.58 -31.45 -1.80
N LEU A 185 -9.70 -31.52 -0.80
CA LEU A 185 -9.28 -32.79 -0.19
C LEU A 185 -10.46 -33.54 0.47
N ARG A 186 -11.40 -32.83 1.10
CA ARG A 186 -12.63 -33.45 1.63
C ARG A 186 -13.52 -33.99 0.52
N MET A 187 -13.69 -33.25 -0.58
CA MET A 187 -14.47 -33.73 -1.73
C MET A 187 -13.83 -34.97 -2.36
N LEU A 188 -12.50 -35.00 -2.52
CA LEU A 188 -11.80 -36.18 -3.03
C LEU A 188 -11.96 -37.39 -2.10
N LYS A 189 -11.91 -37.18 -0.78
CA LYS A 189 -12.10 -38.27 0.19
C LYS A 189 -13.53 -38.81 0.25
N SER A 190 -14.54 -38.04 -0.17
CA SER A 190 -15.92 -38.53 -0.26
C SER A 190 -16.22 -39.33 -1.54
N VAL A 191 -15.32 -39.28 -2.53
CA VAL A 191 -15.48 -39.98 -3.81
C VAL A 191 -14.82 -41.37 -3.78
N VAL A 192 -13.90 -41.62 -2.86
CA VAL A 192 -13.19 -42.89 -2.64
C VAL A 192 -13.84 -43.65 -1.49
#